data_AF-A0AAV1S6Z9-F1
#
_entry.id   AF-A0AAV1S6Z9-F1
#
_cell.length_a   1.000
_cell.length_b   1.000
_cell.length_c   1.000
_cell.angle_alpha   90.00
_cell.angle_beta   90.00
_cell.angle_gamma   90.00
#
_symmetry.space_group_name_H-M   'P 1'
#
loop_
_entity.id
_entity.type
_entity.pdbx_description
1 polymer ?
#
loop_
_entity_poly.entity_id
_entity_poly.type
_entity_poly.pdbx_seq_one_letter_code
_entity_poly.pdbx_strand_id
1 'polypeptide(L)'
;MNDSLNSTAVIDFVIEALRSISELITYGDQHDSNYFEIFMERQVMGEFVRILKVSRTVSISLQLLQTMSIMIQNLKSEHAIYYIFSNEHINFLITYTFDFRNEELLSYYISFLRAISGKLDKNTISLLVKTQNVGWALVGCKLFKLEEVVSFPLYVEAIRFAFHEENMIRTAVRALTLNVYHVGDESVNRFVVMAPHADYFSNLLTFFRKQCIDLSGLVSETLKNPESDTTTVILNAVDEIEDNLYYISDVISAGIPDVGRLITDNILQLLILPLLLPSLQLDAVHDVQIGAVTSLYLLCCILRIVKSKDLANTIAAALFCPPEAFVPISETKSNGYMPDHVHEIQQPENENVIEVDGCSKQIVQSLSSSSEVHPEDIILKGVSHSTLR
;
A
#
# COMPACT_ATOMS: atom_id res chain seq x y z
N MET A 1 14.10 -20.11 -45.81
CA MET A 1 14.45 -21.26 -44.93
C MET A 1 15.84 -21.09 -44.34
N ASN A 2 16.89 -20.84 -45.15
CA ASN A 2 18.21 -20.48 -44.62
C ASN A 2 18.18 -19.18 -43.80
N ASP A 3 17.49 -18.14 -44.27
CA ASP A 3 17.45 -16.83 -43.58
C ASP A 3 16.74 -16.90 -42.23
N SER A 4 15.68 -17.72 -42.14
CA SER A 4 14.98 -18.00 -40.87
C SER A 4 15.86 -18.79 -39.91
N LEU A 5 16.65 -19.78 -40.39
CA LEU A 5 17.59 -20.53 -39.55
C LEU A 5 18.74 -19.65 -39.05
N ASN A 6 19.30 -18.78 -39.90
CA ASN A 6 20.27 -17.77 -39.49
C ASN A 6 19.68 -16.79 -38.48
N SER A 7 18.44 -16.35 -38.66
CA SER A 7 17.77 -15.45 -37.72
C SER A 7 17.60 -16.10 -36.34
N THR A 8 17.23 -17.38 -36.27
CA THR A 8 17.15 -18.12 -35.00
C THR A 8 18.53 -18.27 -34.37
N ALA A 9 19.54 -18.72 -35.12
CA ALA A 9 20.90 -18.87 -34.59
C ALA A 9 21.52 -17.57 -34.06
N VAL A 10 21.19 -16.41 -34.66
CA VAL A 10 21.60 -15.08 -34.15
C VAL A 10 20.84 -14.72 -32.87
N ILE A 11 19.55 -15.06 -32.76
CA ILE A 11 18.75 -14.87 -31.53
C ILE A 11 19.31 -15.73 -30.39
N ASP A 12 19.61 -17.00 -30.65
CA ASP A 12 20.16 -17.94 -29.67
C ASP A 12 21.56 -17.49 -29.19
N PHE A 13 22.41 -17.02 -30.10
CA PHE A 13 23.71 -16.44 -29.75
C PHE A 13 23.59 -15.19 -28.85
N VAL A 14 22.62 -14.30 -29.13
CA VAL A 14 22.36 -13.12 -28.29
C VAL A 14 21.84 -13.53 -26.91
N ILE A 15 20.94 -14.52 -26.84
CA ILE A 15 20.41 -15.08 -25.59
C ILE A 15 21.54 -15.65 -24.74
N GLU A 16 22.44 -16.43 -25.33
CA GLU A 16 23.54 -17.06 -24.59
C GLU A 16 24.63 -16.06 -24.17
N ALA A 17 24.87 -15.02 -24.98
CA ALA A 17 25.73 -13.90 -24.60
C ALA A 17 25.16 -13.12 -23.39
N LEU A 18 23.84 -12.89 -23.33
CA LEU A 18 23.17 -12.25 -22.19
C LEU A 18 23.31 -13.08 -20.90
N ARG A 19 23.28 -14.42 -20.98
CA ARG A 19 23.55 -15.32 -19.83
C ARG A 19 25.01 -15.28 -19.40
N SER A 20 25.92 -15.50 -20.35
CA SER A 20 27.37 -15.51 -20.12
C SER A 20 27.87 -14.22 -19.45
N ILE A 21 27.33 -13.06 -19.85
CA ILE A 21 27.62 -11.78 -19.19
C ILE A 21 27.04 -11.77 -17.76
N SER A 22 25.78 -12.16 -17.56
CA SER A 22 25.15 -12.21 -16.23
C SER A 22 25.98 -13.00 -15.22
N GLU A 23 26.47 -14.17 -15.63
CA GLU A 23 27.29 -15.07 -14.82
C GLU A 23 28.66 -14.45 -14.52
N LEU A 24 29.34 -13.90 -15.54
CA LEU A 24 30.66 -13.27 -15.38
C LEU A 24 30.63 -12.07 -14.43
N ILE A 25 29.58 -11.24 -14.50
CA ILE A 25 29.43 -10.06 -13.62
C ILE A 25 29.06 -10.47 -12.19
N THR A 26 28.19 -11.47 -12.05
CA THR A 26 27.84 -12.05 -10.74
C THR A 26 29.05 -12.72 -10.08
N TYR A 27 29.92 -13.37 -10.86
CA TYR A 27 31.17 -13.93 -10.38
C TYR A 27 32.17 -12.83 -9.98
N GLY A 28 32.38 -11.85 -10.87
CA GLY A 28 33.33 -10.74 -10.67
C GLY A 28 33.05 -9.91 -9.42
N ASP A 29 31.80 -9.47 -9.22
CA ASP A 29 31.34 -8.75 -8.02
C ASP A 29 31.73 -9.44 -6.69
N GLN A 30 31.85 -10.76 -6.70
CA GLN A 30 32.10 -11.57 -5.51
C GLN A 30 33.53 -12.11 -5.38
N HIS A 31 34.35 -12.06 -6.43
CA HIS A 31 35.68 -12.69 -6.47
C HIS A 31 36.79 -11.83 -7.08
N ASP A 32 36.50 -10.98 -8.06
CA ASP A 32 37.49 -10.19 -8.81
C ASP A 32 36.84 -8.96 -9.47
N SER A 33 37.10 -7.76 -8.91
CA SER A 33 36.47 -6.51 -9.36
C SER A 33 36.82 -6.11 -10.80
N ASN A 34 37.93 -6.61 -11.35
CA ASN A 34 38.37 -6.27 -12.71
C ASN A 34 37.30 -6.58 -13.76
N TYR A 35 36.51 -7.65 -13.58
CA TYR A 35 35.40 -7.97 -14.49
C TYR A 35 34.25 -6.95 -14.41
N PHE A 36 33.97 -6.42 -13.22
CA PHE A 36 32.96 -5.37 -13.04
C PHE A 36 33.47 -4.02 -13.58
N GLU A 37 34.74 -3.71 -13.38
CA GLU A 37 35.39 -2.52 -13.93
C GLU A 37 35.33 -2.51 -15.47
N ILE A 38 35.63 -3.64 -16.13
CA ILE A 38 35.47 -3.78 -17.59
C ILE A 38 34.00 -3.61 -18.03
N PHE A 39 33.03 -4.11 -17.26
CA PHE A 39 31.60 -3.96 -17.54
C PHE A 39 31.14 -2.49 -17.45
N MET A 40 31.69 -1.72 -16.51
CA MET A 40 31.50 -0.27 -16.42
C MET A 40 32.16 0.45 -17.61
N GLU A 41 33.44 0.18 -17.90
CA GLU A 41 34.16 0.81 -19.02
C GLU A 41 33.47 0.58 -20.37
N ARG A 42 32.91 -0.63 -20.59
CA ARG A 42 32.25 -1.01 -21.84
C ARG A 42 30.76 -0.65 -21.88
N GLN A 43 30.22 0.01 -20.83
CA GLN A 43 28.83 0.49 -20.75
C GLN A 43 27.79 -0.60 -21.08
N VAL A 44 28.02 -1.83 -20.61
CA VAL A 44 27.27 -3.02 -21.05
C VAL A 44 25.77 -2.95 -20.72
N MET A 45 25.39 -2.26 -19.64
CA MET A 45 23.99 -1.92 -19.34
C MET A 45 23.30 -1.12 -20.45
N GLY A 46 24.03 -0.21 -21.10
CA GLY A 46 23.54 0.55 -22.25
C GLY A 46 23.38 -0.33 -23.49
N GLU A 47 24.26 -1.32 -23.66
CA GLU A 47 24.17 -2.31 -24.73
C GLU A 47 22.99 -3.27 -24.53
N PHE A 48 22.68 -3.69 -23.31
CA PHE A 48 21.44 -4.42 -23.00
C PHE A 48 20.20 -3.60 -23.40
N VAL A 49 20.14 -2.33 -23.00
CA VAL A 49 19.08 -1.38 -23.39
C VAL A 49 19.00 -1.19 -24.91
N ARG A 50 20.15 -1.19 -25.61
CA ARG A 50 20.22 -1.10 -27.08
C ARG A 50 19.70 -2.37 -27.76
N ILE A 51 20.07 -3.55 -27.26
CA ILE A 51 19.60 -4.85 -27.75
C ILE A 51 18.07 -4.94 -27.63
N LEU A 52 17.50 -4.58 -26.48
CA LEU A 52 16.04 -4.59 -26.25
C LEU A 52 15.29 -3.73 -27.30
N LYS A 53 15.76 -2.49 -27.51
CA LYS A 53 15.16 -1.53 -28.46
C LYS A 53 15.22 -2.00 -29.92
N VAL A 54 16.32 -2.66 -30.31
CA VAL A 54 16.58 -3.08 -31.70
C VAL A 54 15.89 -4.40 -32.02
N SER A 55 16.06 -5.43 -31.19
CA SER A 55 15.62 -6.78 -31.51
C SER A 55 14.11 -6.93 -31.54
N ARG A 56 13.39 -6.34 -30.58
CA ARG A 56 11.93 -6.47 -30.39
C ARG A 56 11.38 -7.90 -30.27
N THR A 57 12.24 -8.92 -30.30
CA THR A 57 11.90 -10.33 -30.10
C THR A 57 11.52 -10.61 -28.65
N VAL A 58 10.43 -11.36 -28.44
CA VAL A 58 9.97 -11.74 -27.09
C VAL A 58 11.02 -12.59 -26.36
N SER A 59 11.67 -13.56 -27.03
CA SER A 59 12.72 -14.40 -26.40
C SER A 59 13.94 -13.62 -25.90
N ILE A 60 14.36 -12.57 -26.62
CA ILE A 60 15.44 -11.67 -26.16
C ILE A 60 14.96 -10.77 -25.02
N SER A 61 13.68 -10.38 -25.01
CA SER A 61 13.08 -9.60 -23.92
C SER A 61 12.95 -10.41 -22.63
N LEU A 62 12.49 -11.67 -22.74
CA LEU A 62 12.46 -12.68 -21.68
C LEU A 62 13.86 -12.90 -21.10
N GLN A 63 14.84 -13.21 -21.96
CA GLN A 63 16.21 -13.48 -21.50
C GLN A 63 16.83 -12.26 -20.83
N LEU A 64 16.62 -11.04 -21.36
CA LEU A 64 17.16 -9.83 -20.77
C LEU A 64 16.58 -9.58 -19.37
N LEU A 65 15.26 -9.73 -19.19
CA LEU A 65 14.63 -9.60 -17.88
C LEU A 65 15.10 -10.68 -16.89
N GLN A 66 15.28 -11.93 -17.35
CA GLN A 66 15.85 -13.02 -16.54
C GLN A 66 17.30 -12.72 -16.13
N THR A 67 18.17 -12.39 -17.09
CA THR A 67 19.56 -11.96 -16.87
C THR A 67 19.64 -10.81 -15.87
N MET A 68 18.85 -9.76 -16.09
CA MET A 68 18.83 -8.60 -15.18
C MET A 68 18.34 -8.96 -13.78
N SER A 69 17.34 -9.85 -13.66
CA SER A 69 16.85 -10.35 -12.36
C SER A 69 17.94 -11.10 -11.60
N ILE A 70 18.59 -12.06 -12.25
CA ILE A 70 19.63 -12.91 -11.64
C ILE A 70 20.84 -12.07 -11.25
N MET A 71 21.32 -11.20 -12.13
CA MET A 71 22.44 -10.29 -11.86
C MET A 71 22.11 -9.41 -10.65
N ILE A 72 21.02 -8.64 -10.68
CA ILE A 72 20.66 -7.70 -9.60
C ILE A 72 20.48 -8.43 -8.27
N GLN A 73 19.83 -9.60 -8.23
CA GLN A 73 19.67 -10.36 -6.98
C GLN A 73 21.02 -10.73 -6.34
N ASN A 74 22.00 -11.11 -7.16
CA ASN A 74 23.27 -11.68 -6.68
C ASN A 74 24.42 -10.67 -6.51
N LEU A 75 24.27 -9.41 -6.93
CA LEU A 75 25.24 -8.36 -6.60
C LEU A 75 25.31 -8.14 -5.08
N LYS A 76 26.54 -8.04 -4.55
CA LYS A 76 26.86 -7.83 -3.13
C LYS A 76 27.68 -6.57 -2.90
N SER A 77 28.46 -6.10 -3.88
CA SER A 77 29.23 -4.86 -3.74
C SER A 77 28.31 -3.64 -3.78
N GLU A 78 28.41 -2.77 -2.78
CA GLU A 78 27.74 -1.47 -2.79
C GLU A 78 28.10 -0.70 -4.06
N HIS A 79 29.37 -0.71 -4.47
CA HIS A 79 29.83 -0.03 -5.69
C HIS A 79 29.09 -0.54 -6.95
N ALA A 80 28.86 -1.85 -7.04
CA ALA A 80 28.13 -2.45 -8.15
C ALA A 80 26.64 -2.07 -8.14
N ILE A 81 25.99 -2.16 -6.97
CA ILE A 81 24.57 -1.79 -6.80
C ILE A 81 24.37 -0.30 -7.15
N TYR A 82 25.25 0.58 -6.64
CA TYR A 82 25.21 2.01 -6.94
C TYR A 82 25.45 2.29 -8.42
N TYR A 83 26.39 1.62 -9.10
CA TYR A 83 26.60 1.80 -10.54
C TYR A 83 25.36 1.41 -11.36
N ILE A 84 24.73 0.28 -11.03
CA ILE A 84 23.55 -0.22 -11.74
C ILE A 84 22.34 0.71 -11.51
N PHE A 85 22.11 1.19 -10.28
CA PHE A 85 20.94 2.03 -9.95
C PHE A 85 21.12 3.51 -10.26
N SER A 86 22.33 4.07 -10.20
CA SER A 86 22.59 5.49 -10.54
C SER A 86 22.44 5.79 -12.05
N ASN A 87 22.27 4.75 -12.87
CA ASN A 87 22.14 4.88 -14.31
C ASN A 87 20.68 4.75 -14.74
N GLU A 88 20.21 5.72 -15.53
CA GLU A 88 18.89 5.77 -16.17
C GLU A 88 18.52 4.49 -16.95
N HIS A 89 19.48 3.60 -17.27
CA HIS A 89 19.20 2.28 -17.83
C HIS A 89 18.23 1.44 -16.99
N ILE A 90 18.28 1.46 -15.65
CA ILE A 90 17.31 0.71 -14.83
C ILE A 90 15.92 1.35 -14.90
N ASN A 91 15.81 2.67 -14.74
CA ASN A 91 14.54 3.38 -14.89
C ASN A 91 13.95 3.24 -16.30
N PHE A 92 14.79 3.15 -17.35
CA PHE A 92 14.36 2.82 -18.70
C PHE A 92 13.82 1.40 -18.82
N LEU A 93 14.48 0.39 -18.22
CA LEU A 93 14.02 -1.00 -18.25
C LEU A 93 12.71 -1.19 -17.46
N ILE A 94 12.54 -0.49 -16.33
CA ILE A 94 11.28 -0.46 -15.58
C ILE A 94 10.16 0.13 -16.45
N THR A 95 10.40 1.28 -17.09
CA THR A 95 9.40 2.00 -17.91
C THR A 95 9.27 1.51 -19.35
N TYR A 96 9.90 0.37 -19.70
CA TYR A 96 9.83 -0.16 -21.06
C TYR A 96 8.48 -0.81 -21.34
N THR A 97 7.90 -0.50 -22.50
CA THR A 97 6.59 -1.02 -22.93
C THR A 97 6.70 -2.47 -23.42
N PHE A 98 6.78 -3.42 -22.50
CA PHE A 98 6.68 -4.85 -22.77
C PHE A 98 5.24 -5.26 -23.15
N ASP A 99 5.11 -6.36 -23.89
CA ASP A 99 3.82 -6.91 -24.31
C ASP A 99 3.33 -7.98 -23.33
N PHE A 100 2.68 -7.54 -22.25
CA PHE A 100 2.18 -8.40 -21.17
C PHE A 100 0.98 -9.29 -21.56
N ARG A 101 0.63 -9.39 -22.85
CA ARG A 101 -0.19 -10.49 -23.39
C ARG A 101 0.55 -11.83 -23.38
N ASN A 102 1.86 -11.81 -23.09
CA ASN A 102 2.64 -12.98 -22.77
C ASN A 102 2.87 -13.02 -21.23
N GLU A 103 2.22 -13.98 -20.57
CA GLU A 103 2.25 -14.18 -19.11
C GLU A 103 3.66 -14.51 -18.56
N GLU A 104 4.47 -15.23 -19.35
CA GLU A 104 5.86 -15.52 -19.02
C GLU A 104 6.71 -14.23 -18.95
N LEU A 105 6.50 -13.31 -19.90
CA LEU A 105 7.16 -12.00 -19.95
C LEU A 105 6.72 -11.11 -18.78
N LEU A 106 5.45 -11.17 -18.39
CA LEU A 106 4.97 -10.51 -17.17
C LEU A 106 5.63 -11.12 -15.92
N SER A 107 5.70 -12.45 -15.83
CA SER A 107 6.35 -13.15 -14.70
C SER A 107 7.82 -12.79 -14.54
N TYR A 108 8.60 -12.72 -15.64
CA TYR A 108 9.99 -12.24 -15.59
C TYR A 108 10.09 -10.74 -15.29
N TYR A 109 9.16 -9.91 -15.78
CA TYR A 109 9.14 -8.48 -15.47
C TYR A 109 8.87 -8.21 -13.99
N ILE A 110 7.88 -8.88 -13.40
CA ILE A 110 7.58 -8.80 -11.96
C ILE A 110 8.74 -9.35 -11.13
N SER A 111 9.42 -10.40 -11.60
CA SER A 111 10.65 -10.91 -10.97
C SER A 111 11.81 -9.91 -11.03
N PHE A 112 11.94 -9.14 -12.11
CA PHE A 112 12.92 -8.07 -12.29
C PHE A 112 12.63 -6.86 -11.37
N LEU A 113 11.37 -6.41 -11.28
CA LEU A 113 10.99 -5.38 -10.31
C LEU A 113 11.26 -5.85 -8.88
N ARG A 114 10.91 -7.10 -8.54
CA ARG A 114 11.19 -7.68 -7.22
C ARG A 114 12.69 -7.76 -6.94
N ALA A 115 13.52 -8.13 -7.94
CA ALA A 115 14.98 -8.15 -7.82
C ALA A 115 15.55 -6.77 -7.42
N ILE A 116 15.09 -5.70 -8.10
CA ILE A 116 15.47 -4.32 -7.77
C ILE A 116 15.03 -3.96 -6.35
N SER A 117 13.79 -4.29 -5.99
CA SER A 117 13.23 -3.98 -4.65
C SER A 117 14.05 -4.59 -3.50
N GLY A 118 14.64 -5.77 -3.72
CA GLY A 118 15.48 -6.47 -2.74
C GLY A 118 16.87 -5.86 -2.51
N LYS A 119 17.20 -4.76 -3.19
CA LYS A 119 18.42 -3.95 -2.97
C LYS A 119 18.10 -2.50 -2.54
N LEU A 120 16.86 -2.23 -2.14
CA LEU A 120 16.47 -0.93 -1.61
C LEU A 120 16.91 -0.77 -0.15
N ASP A 121 17.65 0.30 0.11
CA ASP A 121 17.99 0.81 1.43
C ASP A 121 17.96 2.36 1.41
N LYS A 122 18.25 2.98 2.55
CA LYS A 122 18.17 4.44 2.74
C LYS A 122 19.11 5.26 1.83
N ASN A 123 20.13 4.62 1.27
CA ASN A 123 21.06 5.23 0.34
C ASN A 123 20.64 4.90 -1.11
N THR A 124 20.36 3.62 -1.40
CA THR A 124 20.09 3.17 -2.78
C THR A 124 18.74 3.60 -3.34
N ILE A 125 17.72 3.82 -2.49
CA ILE A 125 16.39 4.28 -2.97
C ILE A 125 16.48 5.65 -3.66
N SER A 126 17.39 6.51 -3.20
CA SER A 126 17.63 7.86 -3.74
C SER A 126 18.08 7.86 -5.21
N LEU A 127 18.63 6.73 -5.68
CA LEU A 127 19.15 6.55 -7.04
C LEU A 127 18.05 6.22 -8.06
N LEU A 128 16.93 5.66 -7.60
CA LEU A 128 15.81 5.21 -8.45
C LEU A 128 14.63 6.19 -8.49
N VAL A 129 14.59 7.15 -7.55
CA VAL A 129 13.62 8.26 -7.55
C VAL A 129 14.15 9.47 -8.31
N LYS A 130 13.24 10.32 -8.79
CA LYS A 130 13.57 11.68 -9.25
C LYS A 130 12.90 12.67 -8.33
N THR A 131 13.69 13.52 -7.68
CA THR A 131 13.20 14.55 -6.76
C THR A 131 13.19 15.93 -7.40
N GLN A 132 12.27 16.78 -6.94
CA GLN A 132 12.24 18.20 -7.23
C GLN A 132 12.47 18.99 -5.93
N ASN A 133 13.23 20.08 -6.01
CA ASN A 133 13.34 21.02 -4.91
C ASN A 133 12.08 21.88 -4.84
N VAL A 134 11.29 21.72 -3.77
CA VAL A 134 10.03 22.45 -3.56
C VAL A 134 10.18 23.61 -2.58
N GLY A 135 11.33 23.75 -1.92
CA GLY A 135 11.61 24.88 -1.05
C GLY A 135 12.73 24.64 -0.03
N TRP A 136 12.78 25.50 0.98
CA TRP A 136 13.73 25.39 2.08
C TRP A 136 13.04 25.66 3.42
N ALA A 137 13.31 24.82 4.42
CA ALA A 137 12.84 25.00 5.78
C ALA A 137 14.00 25.42 6.70
N LEU A 138 13.79 26.47 7.51
CA LEU A 138 14.67 26.79 8.63
C LEU A 138 14.16 26.06 9.87
N VAL A 139 14.92 25.09 10.37
CA VAL A 139 14.62 24.36 11.61
C VAL A 139 15.76 24.64 12.59
N GLY A 140 15.47 25.48 13.59
CA GLY A 140 16.51 26.11 14.41
C GLY A 140 17.47 26.92 13.52
N CYS A 141 18.77 26.74 13.73
CA CYS A 141 19.82 27.44 12.97
C CYS A 141 20.26 26.71 11.68
N LYS A 142 19.54 25.68 11.22
CA LYS A 142 19.91 24.89 10.03
C LYS A 142 18.86 24.99 8.94
N LEU A 143 19.32 25.29 7.73
CA LEU A 143 18.50 25.26 6.51
C LEU A 143 18.46 23.84 5.96
N PHE A 144 17.26 23.31 5.73
CA PHE A 144 17.01 22.03 5.11
C PHE A 144 16.37 22.25 3.74
N LYS A 145 16.83 21.52 2.72
CA LYS A 145 16.18 21.46 1.41
C LYS A 145 14.92 20.62 1.54
N LEU A 146 13.80 21.10 1.02
CA LEU A 146 12.58 20.32 0.91
C LEU A 146 12.58 19.66 -0.46
N GLU A 147 12.65 18.34 -0.48
CA GLU A 147 12.58 17.52 -1.68
C GLU A 147 11.27 16.75 -1.72
N GLU A 148 10.64 16.73 -2.89
CA GLU A 148 9.46 15.94 -3.19
C GLU A 148 9.80 14.97 -4.33
N VAL A 149 9.42 13.69 -4.21
CA VAL A 149 9.60 12.72 -5.28
C VAL A 149 8.54 12.99 -6.35
N VAL A 150 8.98 13.31 -7.57
CA VAL A 150 8.10 13.55 -8.72
C VAL A 150 8.01 12.35 -9.68
N SER A 151 8.87 11.34 -9.48
CA SER A 151 8.80 10.07 -10.20
C SER A 151 9.50 8.96 -9.41
N PHE A 152 8.81 7.83 -9.23
CA PHE A 152 9.40 6.59 -8.71
C PHE A 152 8.88 5.39 -9.52
N PRO A 153 9.48 5.09 -10.68
CA PRO A 153 8.92 4.12 -11.63
C PRO A 153 8.72 2.72 -11.04
N LEU A 154 9.65 2.27 -10.19
CA LEU A 154 9.63 0.94 -9.56
C LEU A 154 8.34 0.69 -8.77
N TYR A 155 7.89 1.68 -8.00
CA TYR A 155 6.66 1.56 -7.21
C TYR A 155 5.42 1.63 -8.10
N VAL A 156 5.36 2.63 -8.99
CA VAL A 156 4.20 2.90 -9.86
C VAL A 156 3.92 1.73 -10.82
N GLU A 157 4.96 1.17 -11.45
CA GLU A 157 4.79 0.02 -12.34
C GLU A 157 4.41 -1.26 -11.59
N ALA A 158 4.86 -1.44 -10.34
CA ALA A 158 4.53 -2.61 -9.54
C ALA A 158 3.08 -2.60 -9.03
N ILE A 159 2.59 -1.48 -8.47
CA ILE A 159 1.22 -1.41 -7.94
C ILE A 159 0.15 -1.62 -9.02
N ARG A 160 0.47 -1.36 -10.30
CA ARG A 160 -0.42 -1.67 -11.44
C ARG A 160 -0.81 -3.16 -11.51
N PHE A 161 0.02 -4.06 -10.98
CA PHE A 161 -0.21 -5.52 -11.00
C PHE A 161 -0.59 -6.10 -9.63
N ALA A 162 -0.84 -5.27 -8.61
CA ALA A 162 -1.12 -5.74 -7.25
C ALA A 162 -2.40 -6.59 -7.13
N PHE A 163 -3.34 -6.43 -8.07
CA PHE A 163 -4.63 -7.15 -8.13
C PHE A 163 -4.71 -8.10 -9.33
N HIS A 164 -3.57 -8.57 -9.83
CA HIS A 164 -3.50 -9.59 -10.88
C HIS A 164 -4.17 -10.91 -10.44
N GLU A 165 -4.68 -11.71 -11.37
CA GLU A 165 -5.38 -12.97 -11.07
C GLU A 165 -4.46 -14.10 -10.56
N GLU A 166 -3.19 -14.09 -10.98
CA GLU A 166 -2.16 -14.99 -10.44
C GLU A 166 -1.68 -14.58 -9.04
N ASN A 167 -1.83 -15.47 -8.05
CA ASN A 167 -1.37 -15.21 -6.69
C ASN A 167 0.17 -15.04 -6.59
N MET A 168 0.95 -15.65 -7.48
CA MET A 168 2.41 -15.47 -7.51
C MET A 168 2.81 -14.03 -7.86
N ILE A 169 2.09 -13.38 -8.77
CA ILE A 169 2.29 -11.97 -9.10
C ILE A 169 1.83 -11.07 -7.93
N ARG A 170 0.65 -11.33 -7.35
CA ARG A 170 0.20 -10.62 -6.13
C ARG A 170 1.26 -10.69 -5.02
N THR A 171 1.77 -11.89 -4.74
CA THR A 171 2.79 -12.14 -3.72
C THR A 171 4.11 -11.41 -4.00
N ALA A 172 4.55 -11.36 -5.26
CA ALA A 172 5.76 -10.63 -5.64
C ALA A 172 5.60 -9.10 -5.51
N VAL A 173 4.44 -8.54 -5.86
CA VAL A 173 4.13 -7.11 -5.69
C VAL A 173 3.95 -6.75 -4.21
N ARG A 174 3.33 -7.62 -3.40
CA ARG A 174 3.27 -7.49 -1.94
C ARG A 174 4.67 -7.40 -1.33
N ALA A 175 5.58 -8.30 -1.71
CA ALA A 175 6.97 -8.26 -1.25
C ALA A 175 7.72 -6.99 -1.70
N LEU A 176 7.54 -6.54 -2.95
CA LEU A 176 8.14 -5.31 -3.46
C LEU A 176 7.66 -4.06 -2.71
N THR A 177 6.35 -3.94 -2.47
CA THR A 177 5.77 -2.79 -1.79
C THR A 177 6.22 -2.73 -0.32
N LEU A 178 6.28 -3.87 0.38
CA LEU A 178 6.88 -3.94 1.72
C LEU A 178 8.37 -3.55 1.71
N ASN A 179 9.17 -3.99 0.73
CA ASN A 179 10.56 -3.56 0.60
C ASN A 179 10.68 -2.02 0.46
N VAL A 180 9.78 -1.39 -0.32
CA VAL A 180 9.72 0.07 -0.45
C VAL A 180 9.37 0.73 0.89
N TYR A 181 8.32 0.28 1.58
CA TYR A 181 7.87 0.91 2.83
C TYR A 181 8.90 0.76 3.97
N HIS A 182 9.56 -0.40 4.07
CA HIS A 182 10.56 -0.67 5.11
C HIS A 182 11.87 0.13 4.99
N VAL A 183 12.12 0.81 3.85
CA VAL A 183 13.27 1.74 3.77
C VAL A 183 13.10 2.91 4.74
N GLY A 184 11.86 3.39 4.93
CA GLY A 184 11.58 4.56 5.79
C GLY A 184 12.29 5.83 5.31
N ASP A 185 12.29 6.08 4.00
CA ASP A 185 12.64 7.40 3.44
C ASP A 185 11.43 8.33 3.48
N GLU A 186 11.59 9.50 4.08
CA GLU A 186 10.52 10.45 4.34
C GLU A 186 9.96 11.12 3.05
N SER A 187 10.72 11.13 1.96
CA SER A 187 10.27 11.67 0.67
C SER A 187 9.42 10.65 -0.09
N VAL A 188 9.82 9.37 -0.05
CA VAL A 188 9.07 8.23 -0.61
C VAL A 188 7.82 7.92 0.22
N ASN A 189 7.89 8.01 1.55
CA ASN A 189 6.73 7.87 2.43
C ASN A 189 5.62 8.85 2.06
N ARG A 190 5.98 10.10 1.76
CA ARG A 190 5.05 11.13 1.28
C ARG A 190 4.47 10.80 -0.09
N PHE A 191 5.33 10.37 -1.02
CA PHE A 191 4.94 10.02 -2.38
C PHE A 191 3.86 8.92 -2.43
N VAL A 192 4.00 7.87 -1.62
CA VAL A 192 3.04 6.75 -1.63
C VAL A 192 1.68 7.11 -1.01
N VAL A 193 1.58 8.16 -0.18
CA VAL A 193 0.31 8.64 0.41
C VAL A 193 -0.31 9.83 -0.33
N MET A 194 0.29 10.30 -1.43
CA MET A 194 -0.28 11.35 -2.28
C MET A 194 -1.05 10.77 -3.47
N ALA A 195 -2.07 11.48 -3.95
CA ALA A 195 -2.84 11.06 -5.12
C ALA A 195 -1.99 11.15 -6.40
N PRO A 196 -2.09 10.19 -7.36
CA PRO A 196 -3.02 9.06 -7.39
C PRO A 196 -2.48 7.77 -6.73
N HIS A 197 -1.34 7.83 -6.03
CA HIS A 197 -0.67 6.66 -5.47
C HIS A 197 -1.40 6.13 -4.21
N ALA A 198 -1.98 7.03 -3.41
CA ALA A 198 -2.83 6.70 -2.28
C ALA A 198 -4.02 5.79 -2.64
N ASP A 199 -4.54 5.90 -3.88
CA ASP A 199 -5.65 5.10 -4.41
C ASP A 199 -5.33 3.60 -4.37
N TYR A 200 -4.05 3.21 -4.33
CA TYR A 200 -3.62 1.83 -4.11
C TYR A 200 -4.25 1.23 -2.84
N PHE A 201 -4.30 1.96 -1.74
CA PHE A 201 -4.79 1.46 -0.46
C PHE A 201 -6.32 1.30 -0.44
N SER A 202 -7.08 2.21 -1.06
CA SER A 202 -8.54 2.04 -1.22
C SER A 202 -8.88 0.90 -2.17
N ASN A 203 -8.11 0.73 -3.25
CA ASN A 203 -8.27 -0.40 -4.17
C ASN A 203 -7.92 -1.74 -3.51
N LEU A 204 -6.90 -1.79 -2.65
CA LEU A 204 -6.56 -2.97 -1.85
C LEU A 204 -7.71 -3.40 -0.94
N LEU A 205 -8.34 -2.47 -0.23
CA LEU A 205 -9.49 -2.79 0.62
C LEU A 205 -10.76 -3.09 -0.18
N THR A 206 -10.91 -2.54 -1.39
CA THR A 206 -12.00 -2.92 -2.32
C THR A 206 -11.81 -4.35 -2.85
N PHE A 207 -10.59 -4.73 -3.22
CA PHE A 207 -10.22 -6.08 -3.63
C PHE A 207 -10.40 -7.09 -2.47
N PHE A 208 -10.01 -6.72 -1.26
CA PHE A 208 -10.24 -7.52 -0.05
C PHE A 208 -11.74 -7.67 0.28
N ARG A 209 -12.51 -6.57 0.22
CA ARG A 209 -13.97 -6.58 0.40
C ARG A 209 -14.65 -7.58 -0.55
N LYS A 210 -14.21 -7.65 -1.81
CA LYS A 210 -14.75 -8.62 -2.77
C LYS A 210 -14.53 -10.06 -2.32
N GLN A 211 -13.31 -10.42 -1.94
CA GLN A 211 -12.99 -11.78 -1.43
C GLN A 211 -13.83 -12.14 -0.19
N CYS A 212 -14.12 -11.17 0.70
CA CYS A 212 -15.02 -11.39 1.84
C CYS A 212 -16.46 -11.75 1.41
N ILE A 213 -16.97 -11.12 0.35
CA ILE A 213 -18.31 -11.41 -0.21
C ILE A 213 -18.29 -12.76 -0.94
N ASP A 214 -17.27 -13.01 -1.75
CA ASP A 214 -17.07 -14.27 -2.50
C ASP A 214 -17.02 -15.47 -1.51
N LEU A 215 -16.28 -15.35 -0.39
CA LEU A 215 -16.28 -16.34 0.70
C LEU A 215 -17.66 -16.54 1.34
N SER A 216 -18.44 -15.47 1.53
CA SER A 216 -19.80 -15.60 2.05
C SER A 216 -20.77 -16.26 1.06
N GLY A 217 -20.53 -16.14 -0.25
CA GLY A 217 -21.23 -16.88 -1.28
C GLY A 217 -20.99 -18.38 -1.13
N LEU A 218 -19.73 -18.79 -1.09
CA LEU A 218 -19.31 -20.18 -0.91
C LEU A 218 -19.91 -20.82 0.35
N VAL A 219 -19.82 -20.15 1.50
CA VAL A 219 -20.40 -20.63 2.77
C VAL A 219 -21.93 -20.77 2.69
N SER A 220 -22.61 -19.85 1.97
CA SER A 220 -24.06 -19.93 1.75
C SER A 220 -24.46 -21.05 0.79
N GLU A 221 -23.58 -21.48 -0.12
CA GLU A 221 -23.82 -22.57 -1.06
C GLU A 221 -23.60 -23.94 -0.40
N THR A 222 -22.48 -24.14 0.31
CA THR A 222 -22.21 -25.37 1.09
C THR A 222 -23.30 -25.65 2.14
N LEU A 223 -23.88 -24.62 2.75
CA LEU A 223 -24.99 -24.79 3.72
C LEU A 223 -26.27 -25.31 3.06
N LYS A 224 -26.45 -25.15 1.74
CA LYS A 224 -27.57 -25.69 0.96
C LYS A 224 -27.23 -27.08 0.40
N ASN A 225 -26.03 -27.22 -0.16
CA ASN A 225 -25.54 -28.42 -0.84
C ASN A 225 -24.18 -28.86 -0.22
N PRO A 226 -24.18 -29.67 0.85
CA PRO A 226 -22.95 -30.08 1.53
C PRO A 226 -22.23 -31.22 0.77
N GLU A 227 -21.55 -30.86 -0.32
CA GLU A 227 -20.65 -31.75 -1.07
C GLU A 227 -19.21 -31.67 -0.55
N SER A 228 -18.45 -32.78 -0.63
CA SER A 228 -17.08 -32.91 -0.09
C SER A 228 -16.14 -31.80 -0.57
N ASP A 229 -16.22 -31.51 -1.87
CA ASP A 229 -15.26 -30.69 -2.58
C ASP A 229 -15.47 -29.19 -2.29
N THR A 230 -16.63 -28.82 -1.76
CA THR A 230 -16.89 -27.43 -1.31
C THR A 230 -16.08 -27.05 -0.08
N THR A 231 -15.70 -28.03 0.77
CA THR A 231 -14.96 -27.77 2.00
C THR A 231 -13.52 -27.34 1.71
N THR A 232 -12.87 -27.93 0.71
CA THR A 232 -11.50 -27.54 0.31
C THR A 232 -11.50 -26.17 -0.38
N VAL A 233 -12.53 -25.83 -1.15
CA VAL A 233 -12.70 -24.49 -1.75
C VAL A 233 -12.86 -23.42 -0.67
N ILE A 234 -13.66 -23.67 0.37
CA ILE A 234 -13.80 -22.75 1.51
C ILE A 234 -12.48 -22.58 2.27
N LEU A 235 -11.72 -23.66 2.50
CA LEU A 235 -10.41 -23.57 3.16
C LEU A 235 -9.41 -22.74 2.35
N ASN A 236 -9.31 -22.95 1.04
CA ASN A 236 -8.44 -22.15 0.17
C ASN A 236 -8.83 -20.65 0.18
N ALA A 237 -10.13 -20.34 0.22
CA ALA A 237 -10.62 -18.96 0.32
C ALA A 237 -10.38 -18.34 1.70
N VAL A 238 -10.38 -19.15 2.77
CA VAL A 238 -9.97 -18.74 4.13
C VAL A 238 -8.47 -18.42 4.18
N ASP A 239 -7.63 -19.29 3.62
CA ASP A 239 -6.18 -19.08 3.55
C ASP A 239 -5.84 -17.78 2.79
N GLU A 240 -6.51 -17.52 1.65
CA GLU A 240 -6.32 -16.26 0.92
C GLU A 240 -6.80 -15.04 1.71
N ILE A 241 -7.91 -15.13 2.46
CA ILE A 241 -8.36 -14.06 3.35
C ILE A 241 -7.31 -13.76 4.45
N GLU A 242 -6.71 -14.78 5.06
CA GLU A 242 -5.65 -14.58 6.06
C GLU A 242 -4.38 -13.99 5.44
N ASP A 243 -3.94 -14.46 4.26
CA ASP A 243 -2.81 -13.90 3.51
C ASP A 243 -3.00 -12.42 3.17
N ASN A 244 -4.22 -12.01 2.80
CA ASN A 244 -4.56 -10.60 2.59
C ASN A 244 -4.47 -9.80 3.90
N LEU A 245 -4.98 -10.35 5.01
CA LEU A 245 -4.93 -9.70 6.33
C LEU A 245 -3.52 -9.59 6.90
N TYR A 246 -2.65 -10.59 6.70
CA TYR A 246 -1.23 -10.49 7.09
C TYR A 246 -0.53 -9.40 6.29
N TYR A 247 -0.69 -9.34 4.97
CA TYR A 247 -0.15 -8.24 4.16
C TYR A 247 -0.66 -6.86 4.60
N ILE A 248 -1.97 -6.73 4.87
CA ILE A 248 -2.57 -5.49 5.39
C ILE A 248 -1.95 -5.10 6.74
N SER A 249 -1.76 -6.07 7.64
CA SER A 249 -1.11 -5.86 8.94
C SER A 249 0.36 -5.45 8.80
N ASP A 250 1.11 -6.06 7.88
CA ASP A 250 2.52 -5.73 7.64
C ASP A 250 2.67 -4.33 7.06
N VAL A 251 1.79 -3.91 6.14
CA VAL A 251 1.81 -2.55 5.58
C VAL A 251 1.44 -1.48 6.63
N ILE A 252 0.49 -1.75 7.53
CA ILE A 252 0.23 -0.88 8.71
C ILE A 252 1.47 -0.84 9.62
N SER A 253 2.17 -1.97 9.78
CA SER A 253 3.33 -2.12 10.67
C SER A 253 4.64 -1.58 10.08
N ALA A 254 4.68 -1.24 8.78
CA ALA A 254 5.89 -0.84 8.06
C ALA A 254 6.50 0.51 8.51
N GLY A 255 5.87 1.20 9.47
CA GLY A 255 6.43 2.41 10.10
C GLY A 255 6.06 3.73 9.44
N ILE A 256 5.06 3.74 8.54
CA ILE A 256 4.55 4.95 7.87
C ILE A 256 3.18 5.31 8.48
N PRO A 257 3.07 6.32 9.37
CA PRO A 257 1.82 6.59 10.11
C PRO A 257 0.63 6.93 9.21
N ASP A 258 0.85 7.69 8.14
CA ASP A 258 -0.21 8.09 7.22
C ASP A 258 -0.75 6.90 6.41
N VAL A 259 0.10 5.92 6.03
CA VAL A 259 -0.35 4.66 5.41
C VAL A 259 -1.16 3.83 6.41
N GLY A 260 -0.66 3.66 7.63
CA GLY A 260 -1.36 2.93 8.68
C GLY A 260 -2.74 3.53 9.00
N ARG A 261 -2.84 4.88 8.99
CA ARG A 261 -4.11 5.59 9.11
C ARG A 261 -5.00 5.38 7.88
N LEU A 262 -4.51 5.61 6.67
CA LEU A 262 -5.29 5.44 5.44
C LEU A 262 -5.88 4.03 5.33
N ILE A 263 -5.12 3.00 5.68
CA ILE A 263 -5.60 1.62 5.70
C ILE A 263 -6.66 1.41 6.80
N THR A 264 -6.44 1.94 8.01
CA THR A 264 -7.42 1.83 9.12
C THR A 264 -8.74 2.53 8.79
N ASP A 265 -8.68 3.75 8.25
CA ASP A 265 -9.84 4.53 7.81
C ASP A 265 -10.59 3.76 6.69
N ASN A 266 -9.88 3.16 5.71
CA ASN A 266 -10.48 2.33 4.67
C ASN A 266 -11.09 1.01 5.20
N ILE A 267 -10.47 0.32 6.16
CA ILE A 267 -11.03 -0.88 6.80
C ILE A 267 -12.39 -0.53 7.44
N LEU A 268 -12.45 0.56 8.20
CA LEU A 268 -13.68 1.01 8.85
C LEU A 268 -14.76 1.39 7.83
N GLN A 269 -14.42 2.22 6.84
CA GLN A 269 -15.37 2.81 5.89
C GLN A 269 -15.82 1.87 4.77
N LEU A 270 -14.99 0.92 4.34
CA LEU A 270 -15.30 0.01 3.21
C LEU A 270 -15.73 -1.39 3.65
N LEU A 271 -15.35 -1.85 4.85
CA LEU A 271 -15.56 -3.23 5.30
C LEU A 271 -16.34 -3.32 6.62
N ILE A 272 -15.87 -2.72 7.72
CA ILE A 272 -16.51 -2.89 9.04
C ILE A 272 -17.93 -2.31 9.05
N LEU A 273 -18.05 -1.00 8.85
CA LEU A 273 -19.32 -0.27 9.01
C LEU A 273 -20.37 -0.59 7.93
N PRO A 274 -20.04 -0.68 6.63
CA PRO A 274 -21.06 -0.88 5.59
C PRO A 274 -21.35 -2.35 5.26
N LEU A 275 -20.64 -3.32 5.87
CA LEU A 275 -20.69 -4.71 5.43
C LEU A 275 -20.71 -5.72 6.58
N LEU A 276 -19.70 -5.71 7.46
CA LEU A 276 -19.61 -6.70 8.53
C LEU A 276 -20.62 -6.41 9.65
N LEU A 277 -20.63 -5.17 10.16
CA LEU A 277 -21.47 -4.78 11.30
C LEU A 277 -22.98 -4.92 11.06
N PRO A 278 -23.57 -4.48 9.92
CA PRO A 278 -25.01 -4.62 9.67
C PRO A 278 -25.43 -6.09 9.62
N SER A 279 -24.56 -6.96 9.11
CA SER A 279 -24.77 -8.41 9.00
C SER A 279 -24.82 -9.14 10.35
N LEU A 280 -24.55 -8.45 11.47
CA LEU A 280 -24.62 -8.98 12.84
C LEU A 280 -25.84 -8.46 13.63
N GLN A 281 -26.64 -7.55 13.05
CA GLN A 281 -27.83 -6.97 13.68
C GLN A 281 -29.09 -7.80 13.36
N LEU A 282 -30.01 -7.95 14.32
CA LEU A 282 -31.21 -8.78 14.13
C LEU A 282 -32.18 -8.20 13.09
N ASP A 283 -32.29 -6.87 13.03
CA ASP A 283 -33.25 -6.16 12.17
C ASP A 283 -32.69 -5.85 10.76
N ALA A 284 -31.85 -6.75 10.23
CA ALA A 284 -31.19 -6.62 8.93
C ALA A 284 -32.16 -6.84 7.74
N VAL A 285 -33.12 -5.92 7.59
CA VAL A 285 -34.22 -5.96 6.62
C VAL A 285 -33.75 -5.45 5.25
N HIS A 286 -33.43 -6.41 4.38
CA HIS A 286 -33.04 -6.31 2.95
C HIS A 286 -31.54 -6.26 2.62
N ASP A 287 -31.18 -7.02 1.57
CA ASP A 287 -29.92 -7.06 0.80
C ASP A 287 -28.59 -7.19 1.58
N VAL A 288 -28.59 -8.09 2.57
CA VAL A 288 -27.40 -8.46 3.35
C VAL A 288 -26.37 -9.20 2.48
N GLN A 289 -25.26 -8.52 2.14
CA GLN A 289 -24.21 -9.04 1.25
C GLN A 289 -23.32 -10.14 1.87
N ILE A 290 -23.27 -10.27 3.20
CA ILE A 290 -22.47 -11.30 3.90
C ILE A 290 -23.30 -11.92 5.03
N GLY A 291 -23.30 -13.24 5.15
CA GLY A 291 -24.01 -13.94 6.24
C GLY A 291 -23.35 -13.70 7.62
N ALA A 292 -24.17 -13.61 8.67
CA ALA A 292 -23.73 -13.30 10.04
C ALA A 292 -22.54 -14.16 10.54
N VAL A 293 -22.53 -15.46 10.20
CA VAL A 293 -21.44 -16.38 10.56
C VAL A 293 -20.12 -15.97 9.91
N THR A 294 -20.14 -15.68 8.60
CA THR A 294 -18.96 -15.23 7.85
C THR A 294 -18.51 -13.84 8.32
N SER A 295 -19.46 -12.94 8.64
CA SER A 295 -19.14 -11.62 9.21
C SER A 295 -18.40 -11.75 10.55
N LEU A 296 -18.90 -12.58 11.47
CA LEU A 296 -18.28 -12.81 12.78
C LEU A 296 -16.88 -13.46 12.63
N TYR A 297 -16.72 -14.41 11.72
CA TYR A 297 -15.41 -15.01 11.40
C TYR A 297 -14.41 -13.97 10.87
N LEU A 298 -14.82 -13.15 9.90
CA LEU A 298 -13.98 -12.10 9.33
C LEU A 298 -13.58 -11.05 10.38
N LEU A 299 -14.53 -10.64 11.24
CA LEU A 299 -14.27 -9.68 12.31
C LEU A 299 -13.26 -10.24 13.33
N CYS A 300 -13.38 -11.51 13.71
CA CYS A 300 -12.41 -12.20 14.55
C CYS A 300 -11.02 -12.29 13.90
N CYS A 301 -10.93 -12.50 12.58
CA CYS A 301 -9.64 -12.54 11.87
C CYS A 301 -8.99 -11.15 11.77
N ILE A 302 -9.77 -10.10 11.49
CA ILE A 302 -9.30 -8.71 11.51
C ILE A 302 -8.74 -8.36 12.89
N LEU A 303 -9.50 -8.62 13.97
CA LEU A 303 -9.07 -8.34 15.34
C LEU A 303 -7.87 -9.19 15.81
N ARG A 304 -7.69 -10.40 15.28
CA ARG A 304 -6.53 -11.28 15.58
C ARG A 304 -5.26 -10.85 14.85
N ILE A 305 -5.38 -10.52 13.56
CA ILE A 305 -4.23 -10.31 12.67
C ILE A 305 -3.82 -8.83 12.66
N VAL A 306 -4.77 -7.91 12.47
CA VAL A 306 -4.51 -6.46 12.42
C VAL A 306 -4.43 -5.90 13.84
N LYS A 307 -3.23 -5.89 14.41
CA LYS A 307 -2.94 -5.53 15.83
C LYS A 307 -3.04 -4.02 16.14
N SER A 308 -4.01 -3.32 15.53
CA SER A 308 -4.30 -1.92 15.81
C SER A 308 -5.27 -1.79 16.99
N LYS A 309 -4.79 -1.18 18.08
CA LYS A 309 -5.60 -0.91 19.28
C LYS A 309 -6.81 -0.03 18.96
N ASP A 310 -6.62 0.98 18.13
CA ASP A 310 -7.66 1.98 17.85
C ASP A 310 -8.72 1.43 16.89
N LEU A 311 -8.32 0.55 15.95
CA LEU A 311 -9.26 -0.25 15.15
C LEU A 311 -10.11 -1.16 16.06
N ALA A 312 -9.47 -1.89 16.99
CA ALA A 312 -10.17 -2.78 17.91
C ALA A 312 -11.14 -2.04 18.84
N ASN A 313 -10.73 -0.89 19.39
CA ASN A 313 -11.60 -0.01 20.18
C ASN A 313 -12.79 0.51 19.36
N THR A 314 -12.56 0.90 18.10
CA THR A 314 -13.61 1.43 17.22
C THR A 314 -14.62 0.35 16.83
N ILE A 315 -14.14 -0.87 16.51
CA ILE A 315 -14.98 -2.06 16.29
C ILE A 315 -15.82 -2.37 17.53
N ALA A 316 -15.21 -2.40 18.71
CA ALA A 316 -15.90 -2.68 19.96
C ALA A 316 -16.99 -1.62 20.26
N ALA A 317 -16.68 -0.33 20.10
CA ALA A 317 -17.66 0.74 20.24
C ALA A 317 -18.82 0.59 19.25
N ALA A 318 -18.52 0.29 17.97
CA ALA A 318 -19.53 0.14 16.93
C ALA A 318 -20.46 -1.07 17.15
N LEU A 319 -19.99 -2.14 17.81
CA LEU A 319 -20.81 -3.28 18.23
C LEU A 319 -21.78 -2.96 19.39
N PHE A 320 -21.48 -1.95 20.21
CA PHE A 320 -22.33 -1.55 21.35
C PHE A 320 -23.17 -0.30 21.10
N CYS A 321 -22.92 0.44 20.01
CA CYS A 321 -23.73 1.59 19.61
C CYS A 321 -24.94 1.16 18.76
N PRO A 322 -26.11 1.79 18.94
CA PRO A 322 -27.31 1.49 18.14
C PRO A 322 -27.16 1.99 16.69
N PRO A 323 -27.81 1.34 15.70
CA PRO A 323 -27.56 1.57 14.27
C PRO A 323 -27.85 3.01 13.80
N GLU A 324 -28.75 3.72 14.47
CA GLU A 324 -29.08 5.13 14.19
C GLU A 324 -27.86 6.06 14.32
N ALA A 325 -26.83 5.67 15.09
CA ALA A 325 -25.59 6.42 15.24
C ALA A 325 -24.67 6.37 14.00
N PHE A 326 -24.89 5.44 13.06
CA PHE A 326 -24.02 5.20 11.92
C PHE A 326 -24.63 5.56 10.56
N VAL A 327 -25.86 6.05 10.53
CA VAL A 327 -26.52 6.51 9.30
C VAL A 327 -25.76 7.72 8.75
N PRO A 328 -25.18 7.67 7.54
CA PRO A 328 -24.59 8.84 6.92
C PRO A 328 -25.68 9.90 6.73
N ILE A 329 -25.44 11.15 7.16
CA ILE A 329 -26.34 12.26 6.89
C ILE A 329 -26.26 12.62 5.41
N SER A 330 -26.93 11.83 4.57
CA SER A 330 -27.18 12.18 3.18
C SER A 330 -27.92 13.51 3.15
N GLU A 331 -27.43 14.47 2.37
CA GLU A 331 -27.98 15.83 2.34
C GLU A 331 -29.49 15.80 2.10
N THR A 332 -30.26 16.29 3.08
CA THR A 332 -31.71 16.35 2.97
C THR A 332 -32.07 17.37 1.90
N LYS A 333 -32.46 16.86 0.72
CA LYS A 333 -32.94 17.69 -0.39
C LYS A 333 -33.99 18.67 0.12
N SER A 334 -33.68 19.95 0.00
CA SER A 334 -34.59 21.03 0.36
C SER A 334 -35.78 21.02 -0.60
N ASN A 335 -36.83 20.29 -0.23
CA ASN A 335 -38.13 20.38 -0.87
C ASN A 335 -38.75 21.73 -0.48
N GLY A 336 -38.42 22.77 -1.24
CA GLY A 336 -38.99 24.10 -1.07
C GLY A 336 -40.50 24.06 -1.26
N TYR A 337 -41.23 24.31 -0.18
CA TYR A 337 -42.68 24.54 -0.20
C TYR A 337 -42.94 25.94 0.37
N MET A 338 -43.40 26.86 -0.47
CA MET A 338 -43.77 28.22 -0.08
C MET A 338 -45.28 28.28 0.19
N PRO A 339 -45.73 28.74 1.37
CA PRO A 339 -47.06 29.29 1.59
C PRO A 339 -47.01 30.82 1.52
N ASP A 340 -47.79 31.41 0.61
CA ASP A 340 -48.02 32.86 0.55
C ASP A 340 -49.03 33.35 1.62
N HIS A 341 -49.11 34.68 1.77
CA HIS A 341 -50.12 35.47 2.54
C HIS A 341 -49.89 35.61 4.08
N VAL A 342 -49.12 36.59 4.60
CA VAL A 342 -49.38 38.06 4.71
C VAL A 342 -50.47 38.46 5.75
N HIS A 343 -50.08 39.30 6.73
CA HIS A 343 -50.89 40.07 7.72
C HIS A 343 -51.68 39.27 8.81
N GLU A 344 -51.88 39.72 10.07
CA GLU A 344 -51.34 40.88 10.82
C GLU A 344 -51.30 40.69 12.37
N ILE A 345 -50.85 41.73 13.09
CA ILE A 345 -50.41 41.81 14.50
C ILE A 345 -51.54 41.77 15.56
N GLN A 346 -51.41 41.00 16.67
CA GLN A 346 -51.37 41.50 18.08
C GLN A 346 -51.14 40.39 19.16
N GLN A 347 -50.81 40.81 20.39
CA GLN A 347 -50.64 40.06 21.67
C GLN A 347 -51.57 40.69 22.75
N PRO A 348 -51.63 40.30 24.07
CA PRO A 348 -50.91 39.25 24.85
C PRO A 348 -51.80 38.40 25.83
N GLU A 349 -51.13 37.61 26.70
CA GLU A 349 -51.42 37.33 28.15
C GLU A 349 -51.67 35.88 28.65
N ASN A 350 -50.73 35.43 29.51
CA ASN A 350 -50.85 34.70 30.80
C ASN A 350 -51.21 33.19 30.93
N GLU A 351 -50.27 32.48 31.62
CA GLU A 351 -50.45 31.34 32.59
C GLU A 351 -51.05 29.99 32.09
N ASN A 352 -50.73 28.78 32.60
CA ASN A 352 -49.70 28.15 33.49
C ASN A 352 -50.03 26.62 33.55
N VAL A 353 -49.18 25.57 33.68
CA VAL A 353 -47.73 25.22 33.52
C VAL A 353 -47.67 23.67 33.28
N ILE A 354 -46.55 23.08 32.79
CA ILE A 354 -45.97 21.71 33.11
C ILE A 354 -45.11 21.15 31.95
N GLU A 355 -43.86 20.71 32.27
CA GLU A 355 -42.91 19.78 31.57
C GLU A 355 -42.58 20.02 30.05
N VAL A 356 -41.43 19.68 29.46
CA VAL A 356 -40.45 18.56 29.63
C VAL A 356 -39.00 19.04 29.35
N ASP A 357 -37.99 18.30 29.82
CA ASP A 357 -36.53 18.53 29.63
C ASP A 357 -35.99 18.09 28.24
N GLY A 358 -34.80 18.56 27.82
CA GLY A 358 -34.21 18.25 26.51
C GLY A 358 -32.81 18.84 26.27
N CYS A 359 -31.76 18.21 26.81
CA CYS A 359 -30.38 18.70 26.74
C CYS A 359 -29.76 18.68 25.32
N SER A 360 -28.75 19.54 25.09
CA SER A 360 -28.08 19.74 23.80
C SER A 360 -26.68 19.11 23.70
N LYS A 361 -26.33 18.65 22.49
CA LYS A 361 -24.97 18.62 21.90
C LYS A 361 -23.82 18.15 22.82
N GLN A 362 -23.64 16.84 23.02
CA GLN A 362 -22.42 16.35 23.70
C GLN A 362 -21.98 14.91 23.32
N ILE A 363 -21.34 14.75 22.15
CA ILE A 363 -20.46 13.61 21.82
C ILE A 363 -19.23 14.18 21.07
N VAL A 364 -18.10 13.46 21.09
CA VAL A 364 -16.80 13.84 20.48
C VAL A 364 -16.02 14.95 21.22
N GLN A 365 -15.90 14.84 22.55
CA GLN A 365 -14.79 15.49 23.27
C GLN A 365 -14.43 14.80 24.61
N SER A 366 -14.25 13.47 24.61
CA SER A 366 -13.93 12.71 25.83
C SER A 366 -13.10 11.45 25.57
N LEU A 367 -11.79 11.61 25.35
CA LEU A 367 -10.77 10.55 25.51
C LEU A 367 -9.35 11.15 25.49
N SER A 368 -9.04 11.97 26.50
CA SER A 368 -7.71 12.56 26.68
C SER A 368 -7.43 12.88 28.15
N SER A 369 -6.24 12.52 28.61
CA SER A 369 -5.67 12.74 29.96
C SER A 369 -6.33 12.04 31.16
N SER A 370 -5.50 11.34 31.93
CA SER A 370 -5.67 11.10 33.37
C SER A 370 -4.29 10.90 33.99
N SER A 371 -3.66 11.96 34.50
CA SER A 371 -2.39 11.93 35.27
C SER A 371 -2.20 13.29 35.95
N GLU A 372 -2.75 13.44 37.15
CA GLU A 372 -2.56 14.63 37.99
C GLU A 372 -1.33 14.47 38.89
N VAL A 373 -0.52 15.53 39.00
CA VAL A 373 0.30 15.81 40.19
C VAL A 373 0.32 17.33 40.41
N HIS A 374 -0.03 17.78 41.61
CA HIS A 374 -0.02 19.20 42.01
C HIS A 374 1.39 19.70 42.37
N PRO A 375 1.70 20.99 42.12
CA PRO A 375 2.82 21.69 42.75
C PRO A 375 2.38 22.48 44.00
N GLU A 376 3.32 22.74 44.92
CA GLU A 376 3.25 23.80 45.94
C GLU A 376 4.47 24.74 45.82
N ASP A 377 4.30 26.00 46.22
CA ASP A 377 5.27 27.10 46.06
C ASP A 377 6.44 27.09 47.06
N ILE A 378 7.55 27.77 46.69
CA ILE A 378 8.35 28.61 47.62
C ILE A 378 9.25 29.60 46.86
N ILE A 379 9.64 30.71 47.51
CA ILE A 379 9.97 31.99 46.86
C ILE A 379 11.39 32.54 47.15
N LEU A 380 12.08 32.95 46.06
CA LEU A 380 13.19 33.93 45.92
C LEU A 380 14.62 33.68 46.46
N LYS A 381 15.58 34.38 45.79
CA LYS A 381 17.04 34.57 46.06
C LYS A 381 17.92 33.35 45.75
N GLY A 382 19.13 33.48 45.18
CA GLY A 382 19.81 34.65 44.59
C GLY A 382 21.36 34.53 44.60
N VAL A 383 22.05 35.31 43.76
CA VAL A 383 23.51 35.66 43.84
C VAL A 383 24.56 34.60 43.44
N SER A 384 24.96 34.64 42.16
CA SER A 384 26.34 34.60 41.57
C SER A 384 27.40 33.52 41.90
N HIS A 385 28.33 33.34 40.93
CA HIS A 385 29.66 32.67 41.01
C HIS A 385 29.70 31.13 41.21
N SER A 386 30.74 30.39 40.80
CA SER A 386 31.66 30.48 39.62
C SER A 386 32.62 29.28 39.56
N THR A 387 33.03 28.89 38.33
CA THR A 387 34.26 28.11 38.02
C THR A 387 34.24 26.60 38.33
N LEU A 388 35.13 25.87 37.60
CA LEU A 388 35.48 24.45 37.70
C LEU A 388 34.47 23.48 37.05
N ARG A 389 34.90 22.48 36.24
CA ARG A 389 36.28 22.09 35.87
C ARG A 389 36.34 21.54 34.45
#